data_AF-A0A0E0GA72-F1
#
_entry.id   AF-A0A0E0GA72-F1
#
_cell.length_a   1.000
_cell.length_b   1.000
_cell.length_c   1.000
_cell.angle_alpha   90.00
_cell.angle_beta   90.00
_cell.angle_gamma   90.00
#
_symmetry.space_group_name_H-M   'P 1'
#
loop_
_entity.id
_entity.type
_entity.pdbx_description
1 polymer ?
#
loop_
_entity_poly.entity_id
_entity_poly.type
_entity_poly.pdbx_seq_one_letter_code
_entity_poly.pdbx_strand_id
1 'polypeptide(L)' 'MRECNNRFNPEGFVVALSGGGSMTTVYIQIYNNDNIVAALVIDECDSRNGCNLGTGYLLPCSPNTIAASPGV' A
#
# COMPACT_ATOMS: atom_id res chain seq x y z
N MET A 1 5.31 1.25 -6.86
CA MET A 1 5.05 1.74 -5.48
C MET A 1 6.38 2.18 -4.88
N ARG A 2 6.40 3.26 -4.10
CA ARG A 2 7.59 3.64 -3.34
C ARG A 2 7.51 2.95 -1.98
N GLU A 3 8.57 2.29 -1.59
CA GLU A 3 8.72 1.76 -0.23
C GLU A 3 8.92 2.91 0.76
N CYS A 4 8.49 2.73 2.01
CA CYS A 4 8.77 3.62 3.15
C CYS A 4 10.26 3.92 3.36
N ASN A 5 11.18 3.09 2.82
CA ASN A 5 12.63 3.31 2.86
C ASN A 5 13.16 4.08 1.62
N ASN A 6 12.26 4.68 0.83
CA ASN A 6 12.55 5.41 -0.42
C ASN A 6 13.10 4.56 -1.57
N ARG A 7 12.98 3.22 -1.50
CA ARG A 7 13.31 2.34 -2.62
C ARG A 7 12.09 2.13 -3.50
N PHE A 8 12.34 1.96 -4.79
CA PHE A 8 11.31 1.62 -5.76
C PHE A 8 11.43 0.13 -6.04
N ASN A 9 10.35 -0.61 -5.79
CA ASN A 9 10.26 -2.02 -6.17
C ASN A 9 9.37 -2.17 -7.40
N PRO A 10 9.96 -2.32 -8.59
CA PRO A 10 9.20 -2.54 -9.82
C PRO A 10 8.66 -3.98 -9.96
N GLU A 11 9.28 -4.96 -9.28
CA GLU A 11 9.13 -6.40 -9.62
C GLU A 11 8.61 -7.27 -8.46
N GLY A 12 8.44 -6.72 -7.25
CA GLY A 12 8.02 -7.49 -6.08
C GLY A 12 6.51 -7.46 -5.87
N PHE A 13 5.93 -8.54 -5.32
CA PHE A 13 4.58 -8.52 -4.75
C PHE A 13 4.57 -7.58 -3.56
N VAL A 14 4.23 -6.31 -3.78
CA VAL A 14 4.23 -5.27 -2.74
C VAL A 14 2.90 -4.56 -2.67
N VAL A 15 2.53 -4.14 -1.46
CA VAL A 15 1.27 -3.47 -1.18
C VAL A 15 1.42 -2.30 -0.23
N ALA A 16 0.45 -1.39 -0.31
CA ALA A 16 0.17 -0.38 0.69
C ALA A 16 -1.18 -0.63 1.36
N LEU A 17 -1.23 -0.49 2.69
CA LEU A 17 -2.47 -0.70 3.46
C LEU A 17 -3.08 0.64 3.85
N SER A 18 -4.41 0.73 3.80
CA SER A 18 -5.13 1.91 4.29
C SER A 18 -4.91 2.10 5.79
N GLY A 19 -4.44 3.26 6.21
CA GLY A 19 -4.09 3.55 7.61
C GLY A 19 -3.94 5.04 7.92
N GLY A 20 -3.47 5.33 9.14
CA GLY A 20 -2.93 6.66 9.47
C GLY A 20 -1.85 6.60 10.56
N GLY A 21 -0.82 5.76 10.39
CA GLY A 21 0.27 5.57 11.36
C GLY A 21 1.42 4.67 10.88
N SER A 22 2.42 4.53 11.76
CA SER A 22 3.68 3.83 11.50
C SER A 22 3.47 2.39 11.03
N MET A 23 3.87 2.10 9.79
CA MET A 23 3.80 0.76 9.23
C MET A 23 5.06 -0.05 9.52
N THR A 24 4.85 -1.27 9.99
CA THR A 24 5.90 -2.28 10.12
C THR A 24 5.93 -3.11 8.85
N THR A 25 7.12 -3.33 8.29
CA THR A 25 7.32 -4.20 7.14
C THR A 25 6.95 -5.65 7.51
N VAL A 26 5.83 -6.13 6.97
CA VAL A 26 5.30 -7.49 7.20
C VAL A 26 4.83 -8.10 5.90
N TYR A 27 4.81 -9.43 5.80
CA TYR A 27 4.16 -10.12 4.70
C TYR A 27 2.69 -10.39 5.04
N ILE A 28 1.81 -10.19 4.08
CA ILE A 28 0.40 -10.56 4.17
C ILE A 28 0.03 -11.56 3.06
N GLN A 29 -1.00 -12.35 3.30
CA GLN A 29 -1.57 -13.24 2.29
C GLN A 29 -2.85 -12.61 1.73
N ILE A 30 -2.88 -12.45 0.42
CA ILE A 30 -4.04 -11.96 -0.33
C ILE A 30 -4.70 -13.16 -0.98
N TYR A 31 -5.97 -13.36 -0.67
CA TYR A 31 -6.77 -14.47 -1.14
C TYR A 31 -7.72 -13.96 -2.22
N ASN A 32 -7.69 -14.60 -3.40
CA ASN A 32 -8.65 -14.35 -4.46
C ASN A 32 -9.08 -15.67 -5.10
N ASN A 33 -10.28 -16.14 -4.74
CA ASN A 33 -10.82 -17.44 -5.13
C ASN A 33 -9.78 -18.56 -4.86
N ASP A 34 -9.21 -19.13 -5.93
CA ASP A 34 -8.26 -20.25 -5.87
C ASP A 34 -6.79 -19.81 -5.78
N ASN A 35 -6.51 -18.51 -5.77
CA ASN A 35 -5.15 -17.96 -5.75
C ASN A 35 -4.82 -17.35 -4.39
N ILE A 36 -3.59 -17.60 -3.93
CA ILE A 36 -3.02 -17.00 -2.73
C ILE A 36 -1.70 -16.35 -3.12
N VAL A 37 -1.58 -15.04 -2.88
CA VAL A 37 -0.36 -14.29 -3.12
C VAL A 37 0.18 -13.77 -1.80
N ALA A 38 1.45 -14.05 -1.52
CA ALA A 38 2.16 -13.43 -0.41
C ALA A 38 2.77 -12.10 -0.87
N ALA A 39 2.33 -10.99 -0.27
CA ALA A 39 2.80 -9.66 -0.62
C ALA A 39 3.43 -8.95 0.58
N LEU A 40 4.51 -8.21 0.32
CA LEU A 40 5.21 -7.40 1.31
C LEU A 40 4.52 -6.04 1.48
N VAL A 41 4.20 -5.71 2.72
CA VAL A 41 3.66 -4.41 3.09
C VAL A 41 4.81 -3.41 3.21
N ILE A 42 4.82 -2.40 2.33
CA ILE A 42 5.95 -1.46 2.21
C ILE A 42 5.57 0.02 2.39
N ASP A 43 4.29 0.36 2.33
CA ASP A 43 3.85 1.76 2.32
C ASP A 43 2.44 1.92 2.92
N GLU A 44 2.12 3.14 3.33
CA GLU A 44 0.81 3.50 3.85
C GLU A 44 -0.04 4.17 2.77
N CYS A 45 -1.29 3.71 2.64
CA CYS A 45 -2.31 4.45 1.92
C CYS A 45 -3.05 5.34 2.92
N ASP A 46 -2.63 6.60 3.06
CA ASP A 46 -3.19 7.50 4.07
C ASP A 46 -4.69 7.73 3.85
N SER A 47 -5.51 7.26 4.79
CA SER A 47 -6.96 7.39 4.75
C SER A 47 -7.50 8.56 5.58
N ARG A 48 -6.61 9.35 6.20
CA ARG A 48 -6.94 10.50 7.06
C ARG A 48 -6.60 11.83 6.40
N ASN A 49 -5.46 11.90 5.71
CA ASN A 49 -4.98 13.11 5.08
C ASN A 49 -5.09 13.01 3.55
N GLY A 50 -5.58 14.08 2.93
CA GLY A 50 -5.70 14.23 1.48
C GLY A 50 -6.23 15.62 1.16
N CYS A 51 -6.54 15.87 -0.12
CA CYS A 51 -7.07 17.15 -0.60
C CYS A 51 -6.22 18.37 -0.21
N ASN A 52 -4.90 18.19 -0.08
CA ASN A 52 -3.98 19.23 0.34
C ASN A 52 -2.71 19.24 -0.54
N LEU A 53 -1.90 20.30 -0.42
CA LEU A 53 -0.70 20.47 -1.24
C LEU A 53 0.31 19.32 -1.05
N GLY A 54 0.43 18.78 0.17
CA GLY A 54 1.35 17.69 0.49
C GLY A 54 1.03 16.38 -0.24
N THR A 55 -0.26 16.12 -0.52
CA THR A 55 -0.71 14.96 -1.29
C THR A 55 -0.89 15.25 -2.78
N GLY A 56 -0.52 16.44 -3.26
CA GLY A 56 -0.79 16.87 -4.63
C GLY A 56 -2.28 17.01 -4.93
N TYR A 57 -3.09 17.32 -3.92
CA TYR A 57 -4.56 17.38 -3.97
C TYR A 57 -5.24 16.05 -4.31
N LEU A 58 -4.53 14.93 -4.18
CA LEU A 58 -5.13 13.60 -4.26
C LEU A 58 -6.08 13.39 -3.08
N LEU A 59 -7.20 12.72 -3.34
CA LEU A 59 -8.16 12.30 -2.33
C LEU A 59 -7.49 11.37 -1.31
N PRO A 60 -7.92 11.39 -0.04
CA PRO A 60 -7.53 10.37 0.93
C PRO A 60 -7.89 8.97 0.44
N CYS A 61 -7.10 7.99 0.84
CA CYS A 61 -7.36 6.59 0.53
C CYS A 61 -8.65 6.12 1.22
N SER A 62 -9.38 5.21 0.57
CA SER A 62 -10.57 4.62 1.20
C SER A 62 -10.16 3.70 2.36
N PRO A 63 -10.94 3.63 3.44
CA PRO A 63 -10.71 2.67 4.51
C PRO A 63 -10.84 1.23 3.99
N ASN A 64 -10.14 0.28 4.63
CA ASN A 64 -10.11 -1.14 4.25
C ASN A 64 -9.65 -1.39 2.81
N THR A 65 -8.75 -0.55 2.30
CA THR A 65 -8.20 -0.66 0.95
C THR A 65 -6.78 -1.20 0.97
N ILE A 66 -6.49 -2.13 0.05
CA ILE A 66 -5.13 -2.60 -0.25
C ILE A 66 -4.77 -2.06 -1.62
N ALA A 67 -3.83 -1.13 -1.69
CA ALA A 67 -3.25 -0.72 -2.96
C ALA A 67 -2.15 -1.71 -3.31
N ALA A 68 -2.29 -2.43 -4.41
CA ALA A 68 -1.34 -3.47 -4.82
C ALA A 68 -0.51 -3.08 -6.05
N SER A 69 0.75 -3.53 -6.09
CA SER A 69 1.60 -3.36 -7.26
C SER A 69 1.07 -4.19 -8.44
N PRO A 70 1.38 -3.84 -9.71
CA PRO A 70 0.90 -4.60 -10.87
C PRO A 70 1.27 -6.09 -10.90
N GLY A 71 2.28 -6.50 -10.13
CA GLY A 71 2.69 -7.90 -10.02
C GLY A 71 1.79 -8.75 -9.13
N VAL A 72 1.00 -8.15 -8.22
CA VAL A 72 0.05 -8.83 -7.32
C VAL A 72 -1.25 -9.12 -8.03
#